data_AF-C6X2Z9-F1
#
_entry.id   AF-C6X2Z9-F1
#
_cell.length_a   1.000
_cell.length_b   1.000
_cell.length_c   1.000
_cell.angle_alpha   90.00
_cell.angle_beta   90.00
_cell.angle_gamma   90.00
#
_symmetry.space_group_name_H-M   'P 1'
#
loop_
_entity.id
_entity.type
_entity.pdbx_description
1 polymer ?
#
loop_
_entity_poly.entity_id
_entity_poly.type
_entity_poly.pdbx_seq_one_letter_code
_entity_poly.pdbx_strand_id
1 'polypeptide(L)'
;MKYLIIFLSIFLMAACSPQNKTADNSETTAIKPEKNDEGEWDIEVIDTQYDYFLNAVAKPMSMYSEGYLKSKNAFLVSEWNSYYISGRHRNVIESMIDYDPNENYGLKFEYKLYQVFAYVQWKYGLKLNGLSQTDVR
;
A
#
# COMPACT_ATOMS: atom_id res chain seq x y z
N MET A 1 -54.21 -31.87 35.76
CA MET A 1 -53.34 -32.54 36.75
C MET A 1 -52.14 -33.11 36.03
N LYS A 2 -50.94 -32.82 36.58
CA LYS A 2 -49.71 -33.62 36.47
C LYS A 2 -48.76 -33.33 35.30
N TYR A 3 -47.89 -32.35 35.58
CA TYR A 3 -46.45 -32.23 35.31
C TYR A 3 -45.81 -33.18 34.27
N LEU A 4 -45.05 -32.60 33.33
CA LEU A 4 -43.59 -32.82 33.32
C LEU A 4 -42.89 -31.81 32.41
N ILE A 5 -41.99 -31.02 33.00
CA ILE A 5 -40.96 -30.22 32.35
C ILE A 5 -39.90 -31.16 31.78
N ILE A 6 -39.52 -30.99 30.51
CA ILE A 6 -38.14 -31.28 30.06
C ILE A 6 -37.69 -30.15 29.12
N PHE A 7 -36.83 -29.31 29.67
CA PHE A 7 -35.83 -28.51 28.94
C PHE A 7 -34.87 -29.46 28.24
N LEU A 8 -34.67 -29.33 26.92
CA LEU A 8 -33.39 -29.67 26.33
C LEU A 8 -33.08 -28.75 25.15
N SER A 9 -32.16 -27.83 25.44
CA SER A 9 -31.44 -27.02 24.48
C SER A 9 -30.71 -27.92 23.48
N ILE A 10 -30.90 -27.68 22.19
CA ILE A 10 -29.86 -27.92 21.19
C ILE A 10 -29.78 -26.64 20.35
N PHE A 11 -28.90 -25.76 20.82
CA PHE A 11 -28.37 -24.64 20.08
C PHE A 11 -27.23 -25.21 19.23
N LEU A 12 -27.52 -25.68 18.01
CA LEU A 12 -26.46 -25.96 17.06
C LEU A 12 -26.06 -24.63 16.43
N MET A 13 -25.06 -23.98 17.03
CA MET A 13 -24.24 -23.02 16.31
C MET A 13 -23.58 -23.81 15.17
N ALA A 14 -24.00 -23.56 13.95
CA ALA A 14 -23.21 -23.90 12.78
C ALA A 14 -21.92 -23.07 12.88
N ALA A 15 -20.87 -23.69 13.41
CA ALA A 15 -19.53 -23.15 13.33
C ALA A 15 -19.14 -23.11 11.84
N CYS A 16 -19.31 -21.95 11.21
CA CYS A 16 -18.56 -21.64 9.99
C CYS A 16 -17.09 -21.54 10.40
N SER A 17 -16.34 -22.62 10.23
CA SER A 17 -14.88 -22.52 10.14
C SER A 17 -14.56 -21.73 8.87
N PRO A 18 -13.90 -20.57 8.95
CA PRO A 18 -13.32 -19.98 7.75
C PRO A 18 -12.24 -20.95 7.26
N GLN A 19 -12.47 -21.49 6.08
CA GLN A 19 -11.50 -22.27 5.33
C GLN A 19 -10.35 -21.31 4.98
N ASN A 20 -9.32 -21.29 5.81
CA ASN A 20 -8.06 -20.64 5.49
C ASN A 20 -7.49 -21.39 4.28
N LYS A 21 -7.82 -20.89 3.09
CA LYS A 21 -7.05 -21.17 1.88
C LYS A 21 -5.71 -20.50 2.11
N THR A 22 -4.76 -21.26 2.66
CA THR A 22 -3.35 -20.95 2.51
C THR A 22 -3.07 -21.09 1.01
N ALA A 23 -3.19 -19.98 0.30
CA ALA A 23 -2.53 -19.82 -0.99
C ALA A 23 -1.04 -19.80 -0.68
N ASP A 24 -0.42 -20.95 -0.87
CA ASP A 24 1.02 -21.08 -0.96
C ASP A 24 1.46 -20.39 -2.25
N ASN A 25 1.99 -19.19 -2.09
CA ASN A 25 2.87 -18.48 -3.01
C ASN A 25 3.45 -17.30 -2.21
N SER A 26 4.38 -17.60 -1.30
CA SER A 26 5.15 -16.56 -0.62
C SER A 26 6.22 -15.99 -1.56
N GLU A 27 5.81 -15.48 -2.71
CA GLU A 27 6.54 -14.36 -3.30
C GLU A 27 6.05 -13.13 -2.56
N THR A 28 6.85 -12.63 -1.62
CA THR A 28 6.62 -11.32 -1.03
C THR A 28 6.46 -10.33 -2.18
N THR A 29 5.24 -9.82 -2.39
CA THR A 29 4.83 -8.96 -3.50
C THR A 29 5.41 -7.55 -3.34
N ALA A 30 6.71 -7.43 -3.08
CA ALA A 30 7.37 -6.16 -2.90
C ALA A 30 7.20 -5.31 -4.15
N ILE A 31 6.86 -4.03 -3.98
CA ILE A 31 6.95 -3.05 -5.06
C ILE A 31 8.44 -2.89 -5.34
N LYS A 32 8.86 -3.35 -6.52
CA LYS A 32 10.26 -3.35 -6.94
C LYS A 32 10.46 -2.37 -8.09
N PRO A 33 11.53 -1.58 -8.05
CA PRO A 33 12.00 -0.85 -9.22
C PRO A 33 12.35 -1.85 -10.33
N GLU A 34 11.79 -1.66 -11.51
CA GLU A 34 12.09 -2.48 -12.70
C GLU A 34 12.39 -1.58 -13.88
N LYS A 35 13.18 -2.07 -14.85
CA LYS A 35 13.43 -1.32 -16.07
C LYS A 35 12.34 -1.61 -17.08
N ASN A 36 11.82 -0.57 -17.71
CA ASN A 36 10.89 -0.70 -18.83
C ASN A 36 11.61 -1.09 -20.12
N ASP A 37 10.86 -1.26 -21.22
CA ASP A 37 11.39 -1.62 -22.55
C ASP A 37 12.39 -0.60 -23.11
N GLU A 38 12.37 0.64 -22.61
CA GLU A 38 13.28 1.73 -22.98
C GLU A 38 14.54 1.80 -22.08
N GLY A 39 14.62 0.93 -21.06
CA GLY A 39 15.73 0.87 -20.10
C GLY A 39 15.66 1.90 -18.97
N GLU A 40 14.56 2.67 -18.88
CA GLU A 40 14.29 3.59 -17.77
C GLU A 40 13.74 2.83 -16.56
N TRP A 41 14.05 3.29 -15.36
CA TRP A 41 13.45 2.77 -14.14
C TRP A 41 11.97 3.14 -14.04
N ASP A 42 11.15 2.19 -13.64
CA ASP A 42 9.72 2.37 -13.39
C ASP A 42 9.27 1.58 -12.14
N ILE A 43 8.09 1.94 -11.64
CA ILE A 43 7.31 1.14 -10.71
C ILE A 43 5.94 0.82 -11.32
N GLU A 44 5.56 -0.45 -11.21
CA GLU A 44 4.20 -0.89 -11.49
C GLU A 44 3.38 -0.83 -10.20
N VAL A 45 2.28 -0.09 -10.25
CA VAL A 45 1.33 0.04 -9.14
C VAL A 45 0.05 -0.64 -9.54
N ILE A 46 -0.24 -1.79 -8.93
CA ILE A 46 -1.37 -2.64 -9.29
C ILE A 46 -2.65 -2.10 -8.63
N ASP A 47 -3.09 -0.90 -9.04
CA ASP A 47 -4.36 -0.33 -8.62
C ASP A 47 -5.01 0.50 -9.73
N THR A 48 -6.23 0.11 -10.11
CA THR A 48 -7.02 0.73 -11.19
C THR A 48 -7.26 2.23 -11.05
N GLN A 49 -7.19 2.79 -9.85
CA GLN A 49 -7.42 4.23 -9.62
C GLN A 49 -6.13 5.04 -9.54
N TYR A 50 -4.96 4.39 -9.57
CA TYR A 50 -3.68 5.08 -9.45
C TYR A 50 -3.40 5.98 -10.65
N ASP A 51 -3.63 5.50 -11.87
CA ASP A 51 -3.46 6.31 -13.08
C ASP A 51 -4.43 7.49 -13.11
N TYR A 52 -5.68 7.29 -12.67
CA TYR A 52 -6.62 8.39 -12.52
C TYR A 52 -6.10 9.44 -11.52
N PHE A 53 -5.62 8.99 -10.36
CA PHE A 53 -5.05 9.88 -9.35
C PHE A 53 -3.87 10.69 -9.91
N LEU A 54 -2.92 10.03 -10.59
CA LEU A 54 -1.76 10.68 -11.19
C LEU A 54 -2.12 11.77 -12.20
N ASN A 55 -3.19 11.56 -12.98
CA ASN A 55 -3.56 12.48 -14.05
C ASN A 55 -4.53 13.58 -13.62
N ALA A 56 -5.41 13.30 -12.63
CA ALA A 56 -6.51 14.20 -12.27
C ALA A 56 -6.36 14.87 -10.90
N VAL A 57 -5.59 14.27 -9.97
CA VAL A 57 -5.54 14.71 -8.56
C VAL A 57 -4.13 15.13 -8.15
N ALA A 58 -3.12 14.35 -8.55
CA ALA A 58 -1.74 14.60 -8.23
C ALA A 58 -1.28 15.97 -8.73
N LYS A 59 -0.39 16.61 -7.97
CA LYS A 59 0.29 17.81 -8.44
C LYS A 59 1.21 17.45 -9.61
N PRO A 60 1.34 18.33 -10.62
CA PRO A 60 2.15 18.01 -11.78
C PRO A 60 3.63 17.83 -11.41
N MET A 61 4.29 16.89 -12.09
CA MET A 61 5.71 16.55 -11.88
C MET A 61 6.64 17.77 -11.97
N SER A 62 6.28 18.79 -12.75
CA SER A 62 7.04 20.04 -12.89
C SER A 62 7.20 20.85 -11.59
N MET A 63 6.44 20.53 -10.54
CA MET A 63 6.56 21.18 -9.22
C MET A 63 7.66 20.57 -8.34
N TYR A 64 8.27 19.48 -8.79
CA TYR A 64 9.21 18.69 -8.01
C TYR A 64 10.59 18.67 -8.66
N SER A 65 11.62 18.60 -7.81
CA SER A 65 12.97 18.26 -8.25
C SER A 65 13.31 16.85 -7.83
N GLU A 66 14.20 16.20 -8.58
CA GLU A 66 14.61 14.83 -8.32
C GLU A 66 15.20 14.70 -6.91
N GLY A 67 16.15 15.56 -6.54
CA GLY A 67 16.78 15.52 -5.20
C GLY A 67 15.79 15.72 -4.04
N TYR A 68 14.75 16.54 -4.24
CA TYR A 68 13.68 16.68 -3.25
C TYR A 68 12.91 15.37 -3.09
N LEU A 69 12.49 14.75 -4.21
CA LEU A 69 11.75 13.50 -4.21
C LEU A 69 12.58 12.34 -3.64
N LYS A 70 13.86 12.20 -4.02
CA LYS A 70 14.77 11.19 -3.44
C LYS A 70 14.82 11.28 -1.93
N SER A 71 14.98 12.49 -1.40
CA SER A 71 15.04 12.73 0.05
C SER A 71 13.73 12.34 0.74
N LYS A 72 12.59 12.64 0.11
CA LYS A 72 11.27 12.29 0.62
C LYS A 72 11.00 10.78 0.55
N ASN A 73 11.29 10.16 -0.58
CA ASN A 73 11.05 8.74 -0.82
C ASN A 73 11.88 7.87 0.13
N ALA A 74 13.15 8.21 0.39
CA ALA A 74 13.97 7.52 1.37
C ALA A 74 13.30 7.46 2.76
N PHE A 75 12.70 8.57 3.22
CA PHE A 75 12.00 8.62 4.49
C PHE A 75 10.67 7.85 4.44
N LEU A 76 9.87 8.06 3.40
CA LEU A 76 8.53 7.48 3.26
C LEU A 76 8.57 5.96 3.06
N VAL A 77 9.54 5.45 2.30
CA VAL A 77 9.77 4.00 2.14
C VAL A 77 10.10 3.36 3.49
N SER A 78 10.96 3.99 4.29
CA SER A 78 11.32 3.49 5.62
C SER A 78 10.09 3.39 6.54
N GLU A 79 9.25 4.42 6.55
CA GLU A 79 7.99 4.43 7.31
C GLU A 79 7.01 3.37 6.80
N TRP A 80 6.81 3.28 5.48
CA TRP A 80 5.97 2.30 4.82
C TRP A 80 6.38 0.86 5.18
N ASN A 81 7.66 0.54 5.01
CA ASN A 81 8.20 -0.78 5.31
C ASN A 81 8.09 -1.10 6.81
N SER A 82 8.24 -0.12 7.69
CA SER A 82 7.98 -0.29 9.13
C SER A 82 6.53 -0.68 9.42
N TYR A 83 5.56 -0.07 8.72
CA TYR A 83 4.14 -0.43 8.86
C TYR A 83 3.87 -1.85 8.38
N TYR A 84 4.41 -2.24 7.23
CA TYR A 84 4.31 -3.61 6.73
C TYR A 84 4.90 -4.64 7.72
N ILE A 85 6.13 -4.42 8.19
CA ILE A 85 6.83 -5.32 9.13
C ILE A 85 6.07 -5.44 10.46
N SER A 86 5.59 -4.33 11.00
CA SER A 86 4.80 -4.32 12.24
C SER A 86 3.39 -4.89 12.05
N GLY A 87 2.96 -5.15 10.81
CA GLY A 87 1.61 -5.60 10.50
C GLY A 87 0.54 -4.55 10.80
N ARG A 88 0.89 -3.26 10.81
CA ARG A 88 -0.07 -2.15 10.89
C ARG A 88 -0.60 -1.86 9.49
N HIS A 89 -1.86 -1.41 9.40
CA HIS A 89 -2.48 -1.02 8.12
C HIS A 89 -2.47 -2.11 7.04
N ARG A 90 -2.59 -3.40 7.41
CA ARG A 90 -2.56 -4.54 6.47
C ARG A 90 -3.61 -4.49 5.36
N ASN A 91 -4.68 -3.73 5.57
CA ASN A 91 -5.73 -3.51 4.59
C ASN A 91 -5.40 -2.40 3.56
N VAL A 92 -4.20 -1.81 3.65
CA VAL A 92 -3.71 -0.71 2.80
C VAL A 92 -2.29 -0.98 2.31
N ILE A 93 -1.42 -1.43 3.22
CA ILE A 93 -0.02 -1.75 2.95
C ILE A 93 0.09 -3.27 2.86
N GLU A 94 0.09 -3.77 1.63
CA GLU A 94 0.11 -5.20 1.32
C GLU A 94 1.51 -5.72 1.02
N SER A 95 2.50 -4.83 0.89
CA SER A 95 3.88 -5.20 0.57
C SER A 95 4.91 -4.18 1.01
N MET A 96 6.18 -4.60 1.00
CA MET A 96 7.33 -3.70 1.13
C MET A 96 7.66 -2.99 -0.19
N ILE A 97 8.44 -1.92 -0.11
CA ILE A 97 9.05 -1.25 -1.27
C ILE A 97 10.56 -1.47 -1.20
N ASP A 98 11.15 -2.02 -2.27
CA ASP A 98 12.58 -2.30 -2.39
C ASP A 98 13.30 -1.14 -3.08
N TYR A 99 13.47 -0.02 -2.37
CA TYR A 99 14.04 1.22 -2.90
C TYR A 99 15.44 1.49 -2.32
N ASP A 100 16.42 1.68 -3.20
CA ASP A 100 17.78 2.10 -2.82
C ASP A 100 17.97 3.62 -3.06
N PRO A 101 18.07 4.45 -2.01
CA PRO A 101 18.24 5.90 -2.17
C PRO A 101 19.54 6.31 -2.89
N ASN A 102 20.53 5.41 -3.00
CA ASN A 102 21.79 5.67 -3.68
C ASN A 102 21.71 5.42 -5.20
N GLU A 103 20.73 4.66 -5.66
CA GLU A 103 20.52 4.36 -7.08
C GLU A 103 19.98 5.61 -7.81
N ASN A 104 20.27 5.74 -9.11
CA ASN A 104 19.80 6.85 -9.92
C ASN A 104 18.59 6.43 -10.77
N TYR A 105 17.43 6.42 -10.13
CA TYR A 105 16.17 6.07 -10.79
C TYR A 105 15.64 7.16 -11.74
N GLY A 106 16.07 8.41 -11.53
CA GLY A 106 15.62 9.57 -12.29
C GLY A 106 14.26 10.13 -11.86
N LEU A 107 13.99 11.38 -12.27
CA LEU A 107 12.84 12.16 -11.82
C LEU A 107 11.48 11.48 -11.97
N LYS A 108 11.24 10.79 -13.09
CA LYS A 108 9.95 10.16 -13.41
C LYS A 108 9.63 9.04 -12.42
N PHE A 109 10.60 8.18 -12.13
CA PHE A 109 10.48 7.14 -11.12
C PHE A 109 10.24 7.75 -9.74
N GLU A 110 11.09 8.70 -9.34
CA GLU A 110 11.00 9.32 -8.01
C GLU A 110 9.66 10.01 -7.80
N TYR A 111 9.11 10.61 -8.86
CA TYR A 111 7.78 11.20 -8.85
C TYR A 111 6.70 10.12 -8.68
N LYS A 112 6.70 9.05 -9.50
CA LYS A 112 5.72 7.96 -9.35
C LYS A 112 5.78 7.37 -7.95
N LEU A 113 6.97 7.07 -7.41
CA LEU A 113 7.10 6.51 -6.06
C LEU A 113 6.53 7.46 -5.01
N TYR A 114 6.82 8.76 -5.09
CA TYR A 114 6.26 9.74 -4.16
C TYR A 114 4.72 9.77 -4.22
N GLN A 115 4.16 9.66 -5.43
CA GLN A 115 2.72 9.67 -5.64
C GLN A 115 2.02 8.40 -5.14
N VAL A 116 2.70 7.27 -4.96
CA VAL A 116 2.13 6.08 -4.27
C VAL A 116 1.70 6.45 -2.85
N PHE A 117 2.57 7.15 -2.12
CA PHE A 117 2.29 7.57 -0.75
C PHE A 117 1.14 8.59 -0.68
N ALA A 118 1.14 9.57 -1.61
CA ALA A 118 0.08 10.55 -1.71
C ALA A 118 -1.27 9.92 -2.08
N TYR A 119 -1.25 8.95 -3.00
CA TYR A 119 -2.41 8.17 -3.40
C TYR A 119 -3.01 7.41 -2.22
N VAL A 120 -2.17 6.77 -1.41
CA VAL A 120 -2.62 6.03 -0.23
C VAL A 120 -3.26 6.94 0.81
N GLN A 121 -2.70 8.14 1.02
CA GLN A 121 -3.34 9.14 1.86
C GLN A 121 -4.68 9.60 1.28
N TRP A 122 -4.77 9.83 -0.03
CA TRP A 122 -5.99 10.27 -0.71
C TRP A 122 -7.11 9.20 -0.67
N LYS A 123 -6.79 7.95 -1.00
CA LYS A 123 -7.77 6.85 -1.11
C LYS A 123 -8.16 6.25 0.24
N TYR A 124 -7.19 6.06 1.13
CA TYR A 124 -7.40 5.32 2.39
C TYR A 124 -7.32 6.20 3.65
N GLY A 125 -6.96 7.48 3.52
CA GLY A 125 -6.79 8.39 4.65
C GLY A 125 -5.57 8.11 5.53
N LEU A 126 -4.70 7.17 5.12
CA LEU A 126 -3.49 6.82 5.86
C LEU A 126 -2.45 7.92 5.73
N LYS A 127 -2.15 8.59 6.84
CA LYS A 127 -1.15 9.67 6.90
C LYS A 127 0.22 9.10 7.20
N LEU A 128 1.18 9.40 6.33
CA LEU A 128 2.60 9.15 6.55
C LEU A 128 3.24 10.45 7.04
N ASN A 129 4.10 10.37 8.06
CA ASN A 129 4.73 11.54 8.69
C ASN A 129 5.58 12.35 7.70
N GLY A 130 6.11 11.70 6.67
CA GLY A 130 6.92 12.32 5.63
C GLY A 130 6.13 13.08 4.56
N LEU A 131 4.79 12.96 4.52
CA LEU A 131 3.95 13.50 3.45
C LEU A 131 3.41 14.88 3.82
N SER A 132 3.54 15.87 2.94
CA SER A 132 2.92 17.18 3.19
C SER A 132 1.40 17.06 3.08
N GLN A 133 0.67 17.65 4.03
CA GLN A 133 -0.80 17.75 3.96
C GLN A 133 -1.27 18.56 2.74
N THR A 134 -0.40 19.37 2.14
CA THR A 134 -0.72 20.14 0.93
C THR A 134 -0.54 19.35 -0.37
N ASP A 135 0.02 18.13 -0.33
CA ASP A 135 0.30 17.32 -1.52
C ASP A 135 -0.88 16.45 -1.97
N VAL A 136 -1.90 16.35 -1.12
CA VAL A 136 -3.22 15.82 -1.48
C VAL A 136 -4.16 17.02 -1.49
N ARG A 137 -4.71 17.35 -2.66
CA ARG A 137 -5.58 18.50 -2.86
C ARG A 137 -7.00 18.23 -2.36
#